data_AF-A0A7S0XD50-F1
#
_entry.id   AF-A0A7S0XD50-F1
#
_cell.length_a   1.000
_cell.length_b   1.000
_cell.length_c   1.000
_cell.angle_alpha   90.00
_cell.angle_beta   90.00
_cell.angle_gamma   90.00
#
_symmetry.space_group_name_H-M   'P 1'
#
loop_
_entity.id
_entity.type
_entity.pdbx_description
1 polymer ?
#
loop_
_entity_poly.entity_id
_entity_poly.type
_entity_poly.pdbx_seq_one_letter_code
_entity_poly.pdbx_strand_id
1 'polypeptide(L)'
;VLTFSRALVAILSCQYSYHSGILSAAVSSGLKDCIFRKTLRLSTDSRRIYTGGNITNYYTVDIERIVDAAVALNNIWIFPIQIILAMVLLLEVVSYSMFAGLVSIIIILIANHFTSTLQKYANDETMDRKDKRMKLTSEVFGAMLIIRLNAWEDNFLQRILDIRKEELLCIWRILWIAAVNICLLWMAPCIVSVSTIIVYTKVLGNSMTASKIFTALALFRMLQEPL
;
A
#
# COMPACT_ATOMS: atom_id res chain seq x y z
N VAL A 1 -28.60 -12.97 -15.97
CA VAL A 1 -27.88 -13.82 -15.00
C VAL A 1 -26.58 -13.16 -14.51
N LEU A 2 -25.65 -12.76 -15.38
CA LEU A 2 -24.40 -12.08 -14.97
C LEU A 2 -24.61 -10.75 -14.21
N THR A 3 -25.58 -9.93 -14.61
CA THR A 3 -25.90 -8.67 -13.92
C THR A 3 -26.46 -8.90 -12.52
N PHE A 4 -27.29 -9.93 -12.36
CA PHE A 4 -27.85 -10.33 -11.08
C PHE A 4 -26.77 -10.89 -10.13
N SER A 5 -25.86 -11.74 -10.62
CA SER A 5 -24.75 -12.24 -9.80
C SER A 5 -23.82 -11.11 -9.35
N ARG A 6 -23.52 -10.15 -10.24
CA ARG A 6 -22.73 -8.96 -9.88
C ARG A 6 -23.44 -8.07 -8.85
N ALA A 7 -24.75 -7.87 -8.98
CA ALA A 7 -25.53 -7.13 -8.00
C ALA A 7 -25.56 -7.83 -6.63
N LEU A 8 -25.73 -9.15 -6.61
CA LEU A 8 -25.67 -9.95 -5.38
C LEU A 8 -24.31 -9.84 -4.69
N VAL A 9 -23.21 -9.98 -5.44
CA VAL A 9 -21.84 -9.82 -4.91
C VAL A 9 -21.63 -8.40 -4.36
N ALA A 10 -22.12 -7.36 -5.05
CA ALA A 10 -22.03 -5.99 -4.58
C ALA A 10 -22.80 -5.77 -3.26
N ILE A 11 -24.01 -6.34 -3.12
CA ILE A 11 -24.80 -6.25 -1.90
C ILE A 11 -24.11 -7.01 -0.75
N LEU A 12 -23.65 -8.24 -0.99
CA LEU A 12 -22.99 -9.05 0.02
C LEU A 12 -21.66 -8.44 0.49
N SER A 13 -20.85 -7.92 -0.43
CA SER A 13 -19.60 -7.22 -0.10
C SER A 13 -19.85 -5.92 0.66
N CYS A 14 -20.88 -5.16 0.29
CA CYS A 14 -21.30 -3.98 1.05
C CYS A 14 -21.73 -4.34 2.48
N GLN A 15 -22.54 -5.39 2.62
CA GLN A 15 -23.01 -5.88 3.91
C GLN A 15 -21.86 -6.40 4.78
N TYR A 16 -20.92 -7.13 4.19
CA TYR A 16 -19.71 -7.59 4.86
C TYR A 16 -18.86 -6.41 5.36
N SER A 17 -18.58 -5.43 4.48
CA SER A 17 -17.82 -4.23 4.84
C SER A 17 -18.50 -3.42 5.94
N TYR A 18 -19.84 -3.31 5.90
CA TYR A 18 -20.61 -2.62 6.93
C TYR A 18 -20.51 -3.32 8.28
N HIS A 19 -20.74 -4.63 8.34
CA HIS A 19 -20.63 -5.38 9.60
C HIS A 19 -19.21 -5.43 10.14
N SER A 20 -18.21 -5.60 9.26
CA SER A 20 -16.80 -5.53 9.63
C SER A 20 -16.44 -4.16 10.21
N GLY A 21 -16.94 -3.07 9.61
CA GLY A 21 -16.75 -1.71 10.12
C GLY A 21 -17.39 -1.48 11.49
N ILE A 22 -18.61 -1.96 11.71
CA ILE A 22 -19.28 -1.89 13.03
C ILE A 22 -18.49 -2.67 14.08
N LEU A 23 -18.09 -3.91 13.76
CA LEU A 23 -17.31 -4.74 14.67
C LEU A 23 -15.98 -4.06 15.03
N SER A 24 -15.30 -3.50 14.03
CA SER A 24 -14.05 -2.77 14.20
C SER A 24 -14.22 -1.55 15.13
N ALA A 25 -15.28 -0.76 14.92
CA ALA A 25 -15.60 0.38 15.76
C ALA A 25 -15.93 -0.04 17.20
N ALA A 26 -16.70 -1.10 17.38
CA ALA A 26 -17.05 -1.64 18.70
C ALA A 26 -15.82 -2.13 19.46
N VAL A 27 -14.93 -2.88 18.79
CA VAL A 27 -13.67 -3.38 19.37
C VAL A 27 -12.73 -2.21 19.72
N SER A 28 -12.57 -1.23 18.82
CA SER A 28 -11.76 -0.02 19.06
C SER A 28 -12.27 0.75 20.27
N SER A 29 -13.58 0.97 20.36
CA SER A 29 -14.21 1.66 21.50
C SER A 29 -14.01 0.90 22.82
N GLY A 30 -14.20 -0.43 22.82
CA GLY A 30 -13.99 -1.26 23.99
C GLY A 30 -12.54 -1.26 24.49
N LEU A 31 -11.57 -1.33 23.57
CA LEU A 31 -10.14 -1.25 23.90
C LEU A 31 -9.76 0.13 24.46
N LYS A 32 -10.27 1.21 23.84
CA LYS A 32 -10.07 2.59 24.30
C LYS A 32 -10.63 2.81 25.70
N ASP A 33 -11.83 2.29 25.99
CA ASP A 33 -12.45 2.35 27.31
C ASP A 33 -11.63 1.56 28.35
N CYS A 34 -11.16 0.35 28.01
CA CYS A 34 -10.31 -0.44 28.91
C CYS A 34 -9.00 0.30 29.26
N ILE A 35 -8.34 0.89 28.26
CA ILE A 35 -7.11 1.67 28.46
C ILE A 35 -7.39 2.93 29.28
N PHE A 36 -8.49 3.62 29.01
CA PHE A 36 -8.90 4.80 29.78
C PHE A 36 -9.13 4.45 31.26
N ARG A 37 -9.92 3.40 31.54
CA ARG A 37 -10.14 2.91 32.92
C ARG A 37 -8.85 2.47 33.61
N LYS A 38 -7.96 1.80 32.88
CA LYS A 38 -6.66 1.37 33.43
C LYS A 38 -5.77 2.57 33.75
N THR A 39 -5.78 3.59 32.91
CA THR A 39 -5.02 4.84 33.10
C THR A 39 -5.48 5.59 34.36
N LEU A 40 -6.79 5.62 34.63
CA LEU A 40 -7.34 6.23 35.84
C LEU A 40 -6.95 5.51 37.14
N ARG A 41 -6.64 4.20 37.07
CA ARG A 41 -6.27 3.37 38.22
C ARG A 41 -4.77 3.08 38.33
N LEU A 42 -3.95 3.76 37.52
CA LEU A 42 -2.51 3.51 37.46
C LEU A 42 -1.82 4.05 38.73
N SER A 43 -0.97 3.21 39.36
CA SER A 43 -0.14 3.62 40.50
C SER A 43 0.95 4.62 40.07
N THR A 44 1.48 5.38 41.02
CA THR A 44 2.51 6.40 40.76
C THR A 44 3.77 5.81 40.14
N ASP A 45 4.19 4.61 40.56
CA ASP A 45 5.35 3.91 40.00
C ASP A 45 5.12 3.48 38.54
N SER A 46 3.93 2.95 38.24
CA SER A 46 3.56 2.59 36.87
C SER A 46 3.43 3.82 35.97
N ARG A 47 2.99 4.97 36.52
CA ARG A 47 2.88 6.23 35.77
C ARG A 47 4.23 6.83 35.39
N ARG A 48 5.29 6.50 36.15
CA ARG A 48 6.68 6.85 35.78
C ARG A 48 7.19 6.03 34.59
N ILE A 49 6.76 4.77 34.48
CA ILE A 49 7.15 3.85 33.39
C ILE A 49 6.32 4.14 32.13
N TYR A 50 4.99 4.24 32.27
CA TYR A 50 4.05 4.54 31.19
C TYR A 50 3.74 6.03 31.18
N THR A 51 4.56 6.79 30.47
CA THR A 51 4.38 8.25 30.32
C THR A 51 3.08 8.58 29.58
N GLY A 52 2.59 9.81 29.74
CA GLY A 52 1.41 10.28 29.02
C GLY A 52 1.52 10.12 27.50
N GLY A 53 2.72 10.34 26.95
CA GLY A 53 3.00 10.13 25.52
C GLY A 53 2.83 8.67 25.09
N ASN A 54 3.32 7.70 25.89
CA ASN A 54 3.15 6.29 25.60
C ASN A 54 1.66 5.89 25.60
N ILE A 55 0.91 6.38 26.59
CA ILE A 55 -0.54 6.11 26.71
C ILE A 55 -1.30 6.71 25.53
N THR A 56 -0.96 7.94 25.10
CA THR A 56 -1.55 8.55 23.92
C THR A 56 -1.25 7.73 22.67
N ASN A 57 -0.02 7.23 22.49
CA ASN A 57 0.31 6.38 21.34
C ASN A 57 -0.47 5.06 21.34
N TYR A 58 -0.64 4.43 22.51
CA TYR A 58 -1.51 3.25 22.65
C TYR A 58 -2.94 3.57 22.20
N TYR A 59 -3.46 4.70 22.66
CA TYR A 59 -4.84 5.13 22.39
C TYR A 59 -5.10 5.48 20.92
N THR A 60 -4.13 6.07 20.23
CA THR A 60 -4.32 6.62 18.88
C THR A 60 -3.77 5.75 17.75
N VAL A 61 -2.67 5.04 17.98
CA VAL A 61 -1.97 4.28 16.92
C VAL A 61 -2.10 2.78 17.14
N ASP A 62 -1.76 2.28 18.33
CA ASP A 62 -1.64 0.83 18.51
C ASP A 62 -2.99 0.12 18.56
N ILE A 63 -4.04 0.74 19.12
CA ILE A 63 -5.41 0.19 19.07
C ILE A 63 -5.89 0.05 17.62
N GLU A 64 -5.71 1.07 16.79
CA GLU A 64 -6.13 1.03 15.39
C GLU A 64 -5.38 -0.09 14.65
N ARG A 65 -4.07 -0.23 14.87
CA ARG A 65 -3.29 -1.34 14.31
C ARG A 65 -3.78 -2.72 14.72
N ILE A 66 -4.20 -2.89 15.97
CA ILE A 66 -4.76 -4.17 16.47
C ILE A 66 -6.09 -4.47 15.77
N VAL A 67 -6.95 -3.46 15.62
CA VAL A 67 -8.25 -3.60 14.93
C VAL A 67 -8.04 -3.96 13.46
N ASP A 68 -7.15 -3.25 12.77
CA ASP A 68 -6.77 -3.54 11.39
C ASP A 68 -6.21 -4.96 11.23
N ALA A 69 -5.35 -5.39 12.16
CA ALA A 69 -4.81 -6.74 12.17
C ALA A 69 -5.92 -7.79 12.35
N ALA A 70 -6.89 -7.54 13.24
CA ALA A 70 -8.01 -8.45 13.47
C ALA A 70 -8.90 -8.60 12.22
N VAL A 71 -9.13 -7.51 11.48
CA VAL A 71 -9.82 -7.57 10.18
C VAL A 71 -8.98 -8.33 9.16
N ALA A 72 -7.68 -8.09 9.11
CA ALA A 72 -6.76 -8.75 8.19
C ALA A 72 -6.61 -10.26 8.44
N LEU A 73 -6.83 -10.75 9.66
CA LEU A 73 -6.85 -12.19 9.96
C LEU A 73 -7.88 -12.96 9.10
N ASN A 74 -9.00 -12.32 8.72
CA ASN A 74 -9.96 -12.94 7.81
C ASN A 74 -9.37 -13.21 6.42
N ASN A 75 -8.36 -12.47 5.99
CA ASN A 75 -7.75 -12.69 4.69
C ASN A 75 -6.87 -13.96 4.66
N ILE A 76 -6.38 -14.41 5.83
CA ILE A 76 -5.47 -15.57 5.94
C ILE A 76 -6.11 -16.86 5.40
N TRP A 77 -7.42 -17.04 5.57
CA TRP A 77 -8.14 -18.22 5.11
C TRP A 77 -8.92 -17.98 3.80
N ILE A 78 -9.36 -16.75 3.55
CA ILE A 78 -10.07 -16.38 2.30
C ILE A 78 -9.12 -16.43 1.09
N PHE A 79 -7.91 -15.88 1.21
CA PHE A 79 -6.97 -15.82 0.07
C PHE A 79 -6.51 -17.19 -0.44
N PRO A 80 -6.13 -18.18 0.40
CA PRO A 80 -5.80 -19.52 -0.09
C PRO A 80 -6.95 -20.18 -0.85
N ILE A 81 -8.18 -20.06 -0.36
CA ILE A 81 -9.36 -20.62 -1.01
C ILE A 81 -9.58 -19.95 -2.38
N GLN A 82 -9.45 -18.63 -2.46
CA GLN A 82 -9.56 -17.86 -3.70
C GLN A 82 -8.49 -18.27 -4.72
N ILE A 83 -7.24 -18.42 -4.30
CA ILE A 83 -6.13 -18.84 -5.18
C ILE A 83 -6.38 -20.25 -5.72
N ILE A 84 -6.76 -21.20 -4.87
CA ILE A 84 -7.02 -22.59 -5.29
C ILE A 84 -8.16 -22.65 -6.31
N LEU A 85 -9.29 -21.97 -6.03
CA LEU A 85 -10.43 -21.94 -6.94
C LEU A 85 -10.08 -21.28 -8.28
N ALA A 86 -9.36 -20.16 -8.27
CA ALA A 86 -8.95 -19.47 -9.49
C ALA A 86 -8.02 -20.35 -10.34
N MET A 87 -7.09 -21.08 -9.72
CA MET A 87 -6.18 -22.00 -10.40
C MET A 87 -6.93 -23.17 -11.06
N VAL A 88 -7.89 -23.77 -10.36
CA VAL A 88 -8.73 -24.85 -10.93
C VAL A 88 -9.52 -24.35 -12.13
N LEU A 89 -10.18 -23.19 -12.02
CA LEU A 89 -10.94 -22.62 -13.13
C LEU A 89 -10.06 -22.21 -14.32
N LEU A 90 -8.85 -21.70 -14.06
CA LEU A 90 -7.90 -21.36 -15.13
C LEU A 90 -7.41 -22.61 -15.89
N LEU A 91 -7.21 -23.74 -15.20
CA LEU A 91 -6.89 -25.02 -15.84
C LEU A 91 -8.01 -25.50 -16.75
N GLU A 92 -9.27 -25.32 -16.38
CA GLU A 92 -10.40 -25.67 -17.24
C GLU A 92 -10.51 -24.78 -18.48
N VAL A 93 -10.27 -23.47 -18.34
CA VAL A 93 -10.46 -22.51 -19.44
C VAL A 93 -9.29 -22.50 -20.41
N VAL A 94 -8.06 -22.54 -19.89
CA VAL A 94 -6.80 -22.24 -20.63
C VAL A 94 -5.78 -23.39 -20.55
N SER A 95 -6.10 -24.46 -19.82
CA SER A 95 -5.24 -25.65 -19.68
C SER A 95 -3.82 -25.27 -19.23
N TYR A 96 -2.80 -25.92 -19.78
CA TYR A 96 -1.40 -25.68 -19.42
C TYR A 96 -0.86 -24.28 -19.77
N SER A 97 -1.59 -23.47 -20.55
CA SER A 97 -1.15 -22.10 -20.86
C SER A 97 -1.26 -21.15 -19.66
N MET A 98 -1.98 -21.54 -18.59
CA MET A 98 -2.03 -20.81 -17.32
C MET A 98 -0.62 -20.55 -16.74
N PHE A 99 0.32 -21.47 -16.90
CA PHE A 99 1.68 -21.32 -16.37
C PHE A 99 2.42 -20.12 -16.97
N ALA A 100 2.16 -19.76 -18.22
CA ALA A 100 2.74 -18.56 -18.82
C ALA A 100 2.23 -17.27 -18.15
N GLY A 101 0.94 -17.25 -17.83
CA GLY A 101 0.33 -16.17 -17.05
C GLY A 101 0.90 -16.08 -15.64
N LEU A 102 1.04 -17.22 -14.95
CA LEU A 102 1.64 -17.29 -13.61
C LEU A 102 3.09 -16.80 -13.59
N VAL A 103 3.91 -17.23 -14.54
CA VAL A 103 5.30 -16.75 -14.67
C VAL A 103 5.33 -15.24 -14.90
N SER A 104 4.45 -14.72 -15.74
CA SER A 104 4.34 -13.27 -15.97
C SER A 104 3.95 -12.52 -14.68
N ILE A 105 3.01 -13.06 -13.89
CA ILE A 105 2.63 -12.50 -12.59
C ILE A 105 3.83 -12.49 -11.63
N ILE A 106 4.61 -13.57 -11.56
CA ILE A 106 5.79 -13.66 -10.70
C ILE A 106 6.84 -12.61 -11.12
N ILE A 107 7.09 -12.43 -12.41
CA ILE A 107 8.03 -11.41 -12.91
C ILE A 107 7.56 -10.00 -12.54
N ILE A 108 6.27 -9.72 -12.69
CA ILE A 108 5.65 -8.45 -12.30
C ILE A 108 5.81 -8.21 -10.80
N LEU A 109 5.61 -9.24 -9.97
CA LEU A 109 5.76 -9.16 -8.52
C LEU A 109 7.21 -8.85 -8.11
N ILE A 110 8.19 -9.50 -8.74
CA ILE A 110 9.62 -9.21 -8.51
C ILE A 110 9.95 -7.77 -8.91
N ALA A 111 9.45 -7.30 -10.06
CA ALA A 111 9.65 -5.94 -10.51
C ALA A 111 9.02 -4.90 -9.55
N ASN A 112 7.81 -5.16 -9.07
CA ASN A 112 7.14 -4.33 -8.06
C ASN A 112 7.90 -4.30 -6.74
N HIS A 113 8.43 -5.44 -6.29
CA HIS A 113 9.23 -5.52 -5.06
C HIS A 113 10.52 -4.69 -5.16
N PHE A 114 11.23 -4.80 -6.28
CA PHE A 114 12.44 -4.02 -6.53
C PHE A 114 12.12 -2.51 -6.59
N THR A 115 11.06 -2.14 -7.31
CA THR A 115 10.61 -0.74 -7.44
C THR A 115 10.18 -0.17 -6.09
N SER A 116 9.46 -0.95 -5.27
CA SER A 116 9.05 -0.57 -3.91
C SER A 116 10.25 -0.36 -3.00
N THR A 117 11.28 -1.21 -3.12
CA THR A 117 12.52 -1.09 -2.34
C THR A 117 13.29 0.16 -2.75
N LEU A 118 13.41 0.42 -4.06
CA LEU A 118 14.02 1.65 -4.57
C LEU A 118 13.26 2.91 -4.13
N GLN A 119 11.93 2.84 -4.10
CA GLN A 119 11.08 3.93 -3.64
C GLN A 119 11.27 4.22 -2.14
N LYS A 120 11.47 3.19 -1.31
CA LYS A 120 11.82 3.37 0.11
C LYS A 120 13.14 4.12 0.27
N TYR A 121 14.21 3.67 -0.40
CA TYR A 121 15.49 4.36 -0.35
C TYR A 121 15.41 5.82 -0.81
N ALA A 122 14.67 6.09 -1.89
CA ALA A 122 14.48 7.46 -2.40
C ALA A 122 13.67 8.34 -1.43
N ASN A 123 12.67 7.76 -0.74
CA ASN A 123 11.92 8.44 0.32
C ASN A 123 12.80 8.78 1.51
N ASP A 124 13.65 7.85 1.97
CA ASP A 124 14.57 8.07 3.09
C ASP A 124 15.56 9.22 2.75
N GLU A 125 16.16 9.19 1.55
CA GLU A 125 17.04 10.27 1.06
C GLU A 125 16.33 11.64 1.03
N THR A 126 15.05 11.66 0.65
CA THR A 126 14.25 12.89 0.62
C THR A 126 13.93 13.40 2.02
N MET A 127 13.67 12.51 2.98
CA MET A 127 13.47 12.89 4.38
C MET A 127 14.73 13.51 4.97
N ASP A 128 15.92 12.96 4.70
CA ASP A 128 17.18 13.53 5.16
C ASP A 128 17.40 14.96 4.64
N ARG A 129 17.10 15.21 3.36
CA ARG A 129 17.23 16.55 2.75
C ARG A 129 16.19 17.53 3.31
N LYS A 130 14.97 17.06 3.51
CA LYS A 130 13.88 17.82 4.14
C LYS A 130 14.23 18.22 5.58
N ASP A 131 14.83 17.33 6.34
CA ASP A 131 15.25 17.60 7.72
C ASP A 131 16.38 18.64 7.77
N LYS A 132 17.36 18.55 6.86
CA LYS A 132 18.41 19.59 6.72
C LYS A 132 17.80 20.96 6.42
N ARG A 133 16.85 21.04 5.49
CA ARG A 133 16.15 22.29 5.17
C ARG A 133 15.39 22.82 6.39
N MET A 134 14.65 21.95 7.08
CA MET A 134 13.85 22.34 8.25
C MET A 134 14.73 22.87 9.38
N LYS A 135 15.86 22.19 9.64
CA LYS A 135 16.85 22.62 10.62
C LYS A 135 17.42 24.00 10.29
N LEU A 136 17.92 24.21 9.07
CA LEU A 136 18.48 25.50 8.66
C LEU A 136 17.41 26.61 8.73
N THR A 137 16.19 26.32 8.28
CA THR A 137 15.07 27.27 8.37
C THR A 137 14.81 27.65 9.83
N SER A 138 14.79 26.69 10.76
CA SER A 138 14.60 26.95 12.19
C SER A 138 15.75 27.77 12.80
N GLU A 139 16.99 27.51 12.39
CA GLU A 139 18.16 28.28 12.84
C GLU A 139 18.06 29.75 12.38
N VAL A 140 17.65 29.97 11.12
CA VAL A 140 17.45 31.32 10.56
C VAL A 140 16.35 32.08 11.31
N PHE A 141 15.21 31.44 11.58
CA PHE A 141 14.13 32.07 12.37
C PHE A 141 14.57 32.36 13.82
N GLY A 142 15.37 31.47 14.43
CA GLY A 142 15.91 31.68 15.77
C GLY A 142 16.91 32.85 15.84
N ALA A 143 17.65 33.11 14.77
CA ALA A 143 18.69 34.16 14.71
C ALA A 143 18.27 35.39 13.87
N MET A 144 16.98 35.56 13.58
CA MET A 144 16.48 36.55 12.60
C MET A 144 16.93 37.99 12.87
N LEU A 145 16.98 38.41 14.14
CA LEU A 145 17.43 39.75 14.52
C LEU A 145 18.88 40.01 14.09
N ILE A 146 19.78 39.07 14.36
CA ILE A 146 21.20 39.18 14.02
C ILE A 146 21.39 39.19 12.51
N ILE A 147 20.66 38.31 11.80
CA ILE A 147 20.73 38.22 10.33
C ILE A 147 20.33 39.56 9.70
N ARG A 148 19.24 40.18 10.18
CA ARG A 148 18.75 41.46 9.66
C ARG A 148 19.66 42.65 10.01
N LEU A 149 20.25 42.65 11.21
CA LEU A 149 21.22 43.68 11.62
C LEU A 149 22.48 43.67 10.74
N ASN A 150 22.83 42.51 10.18
CA ASN A 150 24.00 42.36 9.31
C ASN A 150 23.67 42.32 7.80
N ALA A 151 22.40 42.52 7.42
CA ALA A 151 21.92 42.40 6.03
C ALA A 151 22.30 41.05 5.36
N TRP A 152 22.24 39.95 6.11
CA TRP A 152 22.61 38.61 5.63
C TRP A 152 21.42 37.81 5.06
N GLU A 153 20.23 38.41 4.95
CA GLU A 153 19.01 37.74 4.49
C GLU A 153 19.18 37.00 3.15
N ASP A 154 19.74 37.66 2.14
CA ASP A 154 19.87 37.09 0.81
C ASP A 154 20.84 35.90 0.78
N ASN A 155 21.91 35.95 1.57
CA ASN A 155 22.87 34.85 1.69
C ASN A 155 22.23 33.60 2.30
N PHE A 156 21.47 33.77 3.39
CA PHE A 156 20.75 32.65 4.02
C PHE A 156 19.60 32.14 3.14
N LEU A 157 18.91 33.03 2.43
CA LEU A 157 17.86 32.66 1.49
C LEU A 157 18.43 31.80 0.35
N GLN A 158 19.53 32.21 -0.27
CA GLN A 158 20.19 31.43 -1.32
C GLN A 158 20.61 30.05 -0.81
N ARG A 159 21.17 29.98 0.39
CA ARG A 159 21.55 28.70 1.02
C ARG A 159 20.36 27.76 1.23
N ILE A 160 19.19 28.30 1.65
CA ILE A 160 17.96 27.52 1.76
C ILE A 160 17.47 27.07 0.38
N LEU A 161 17.53 27.94 -0.63
CA LEU A 161 17.12 27.62 -2.00
C LEU A 161 18.00 26.55 -2.64
N ASP A 162 19.31 26.53 -2.37
CA ASP A 162 20.20 25.50 -2.90
C ASP A 162 19.88 24.12 -2.31
N ILE A 163 19.63 24.03 -0.99
CA ILE A 163 19.14 22.79 -0.37
C ILE A 163 17.77 22.40 -0.96
N ARG A 164 16.89 23.36 -1.21
CA ARG A 164 15.57 23.11 -1.83
C ARG A 164 15.70 22.56 -3.25
N LYS A 165 16.67 23.03 -4.05
CA LYS A 165 16.92 22.48 -5.39
C LYS A 165 17.31 21.00 -5.32
N GLU A 166 18.18 20.63 -4.39
CA GLU A 166 18.55 19.22 -4.15
C GLU A 166 17.34 18.39 -3.68
N GLU A 167 16.54 18.92 -2.74
CA GLU A 167 15.30 18.29 -2.28
C GLU A 167 14.33 18.03 -3.45
N LEU A 168 14.15 19.01 -4.34
CA LEU A 168 13.28 18.90 -5.51
C LEU A 168 13.76 17.83 -6.50
N LEU A 169 15.08 17.67 -6.70
CA LEU A 169 15.62 16.59 -7.54
C LEU A 169 15.33 15.21 -6.94
N CYS A 170 15.42 15.07 -5.61
CA CYS A 170 15.06 13.83 -4.92
C CYS A 170 13.56 13.52 -5.03
N ILE A 171 12.71 14.55 -4.86
CA ILE A 171 11.26 14.43 -5.05
C ILE A 171 10.93 14.02 -6.49
N TRP A 172 11.58 14.63 -7.48
CA TRP A 172 11.43 14.25 -8.89
C TRP A 172 11.76 12.78 -9.13
N ARG A 173 12.82 12.27 -8.52
CA ARG A 173 13.19 10.85 -8.58
C ARG A 173 12.10 9.95 -7.99
N ILE A 174 11.53 10.30 -6.84
CA ILE A 174 10.40 9.56 -6.24
C ILE A 174 9.21 9.54 -7.19
N LEU A 175 8.85 10.69 -7.77
CA LEU A 175 7.71 10.80 -8.68
C LEU A 175 7.91 9.93 -9.93
N TRP A 176 9.11 9.90 -10.48
CA TRP A 176 9.44 9.02 -11.61
C TRP A 176 9.33 7.54 -11.25
N ILE A 177 9.86 7.13 -10.10
CA ILE A 177 9.74 5.75 -9.61
C ILE A 177 8.27 5.38 -9.40
N ALA A 178 7.47 6.28 -8.80
CA ALA A 178 6.05 6.07 -8.60
C ALA A 178 5.28 5.95 -9.92
N ALA A 179 5.61 6.78 -10.92
CA ALA A 179 5.01 6.71 -12.25
C ALA A 179 5.29 5.37 -12.92
N VAL A 180 6.54 4.89 -12.87
CA VAL A 180 6.92 3.57 -13.39
C VAL A 180 6.16 2.46 -12.66
N ASN A 181 6.06 2.52 -11.34
CA ASN A 181 5.33 1.53 -10.54
C ASN A 181 3.84 1.47 -10.94
N ILE A 182 3.20 2.65 -11.08
CA ILE A 182 1.81 2.74 -11.53
C ILE A 182 1.69 2.14 -12.94
N CYS A 183 2.52 2.55 -13.90
CA CYS A 183 2.49 1.98 -15.25
C CYS A 183 2.61 0.46 -15.25
N LEU A 184 3.50 -0.10 -14.44
CA LEU A 184 3.73 -1.54 -14.35
C LEU A 184 2.48 -2.27 -13.81
N LEU A 185 1.85 -1.74 -12.77
CA LEU A 185 0.60 -2.28 -12.20
C LEU A 185 -0.57 -2.22 -13.19
N TRP A 186 -0.74 -1.11 -13.91
CA TRP A 186 -1.83 -0.96 -14.88
C TRP A 186 -1.62 -1.79 -16.16
N MET A 187 -0.36 -2.03 -16.54
CA MET A 187 -0.02 -2.88 -17.68
C MET A 187 -0.02 -4.38 -17.34
N ALA A 188 0.07 -4.75 -16.05
CA ALA A 188 0.17 -6.13 -15.61
C ALA A 188 -0.93 -7.05 -16.20
N PRO A 189 -2.23 -6.72 -16.15
CA PRO A 189 -3.27 -7.58 -16.72
C PRO A 189 -3.11 -7.78 -18.23
N CYS A 190 -2.63 -6.76 -18.95
CA CYS A 190 -2.39 -6.84 -20.39
C CYS A 190 -1.22 -7.79 -20.70
N ILE A 191 -0.10 -7.66 -19.97
CA ILE A 191 1.08 -8.53 -20.14
C ILE A 191 0.72 -10.00 -19.85
N VAL A 192 -0.02 -10.25 -18.77
CA VAL A 192 -0.49 -11.61 -18.41
C VAL A 192 -1.43 -12.18 -19.47
N SER A 193 -2.34 -11.38 -20.01
CA SER A 193 -3.25 -11.83 -21.06
C SER A 193 -2.51 -12.15 -22.37
N VAL A 194 -1.62 -11.25 -22.82
CA VAL A 194 -0.85 -11.42 -24.06
C VAL A 194 0.05 -12.65 -23.99
N SER A 195 0.79 -12.83 -22.89
CA SER A 195 1.66 -14.02 -22.70
C SER A 195 0.86 -15.32 -22.75
N THR A 196 -0.30 -15.36 -22.08
CA THR A 196 -1.18 -16.54 -22.05
C THR A 196 -1.75 -16.85 -23.43
N ILE A 197 -2.20 -15.83 -24.18
CA ILE A 197 -2.75 -16.00 -25.54
C ILE A 197 -1.67 -16.50 -26.51
N ILE A 198 -0.45 -15.94 -26.44
CA ILE A 198 0.68 -16.35 -27.29
C ILE A 198 0.98 -17.83 -27.06
N VAL A 199 1.11 -18.27 -25.81
CA VAL A 199 1.42 -19.67 -25.49
C VAL A 199 0.28 -20.60 -25.91
N TYR A 200 -0.98 -20.21 -25.67
CA TYR A 200 -2.12 -21.04 -26.06
C TYR A 200 -2.24 -21.23 -27.57
N THR A 201 -2.00 -20.18 -28.36
CA THR A 201 -2.10 -20.27 -29.83
C THR A 201 -0.86 -20.87 -30.48
N LYS A 202 0.35 -20.51 -30.04
CA LYS A 202 1.60 -20.96 -30.66
C LYS A 202 2.07 -22.33 -30.17
N VAL A 203 1.87 -22.67 -28.91
CA VAL A 203 2.38 -23.92 -28.32
C VAL A 203 1.32 -25.02 -28.35
N LEU A 204 0.07 -24.71 -27.97
CA LEU A 204 -1.02 -25.70 -27.97
C LEU A 204 -1.74 -25.81 -29.32
N GLY A 205 -1.51 -24.89 -30.26
CA GLY A 205 -2.12 -24.91 -31.59
C GLY A 205 -3.64 -24.71 -31.61
N ASN A 206 -4.24 -24.36 -30.48
CA ASN A 206 -5.68 -24.21 -30.33
C ASN A 206 -6.11 -22.77 -30.61
N SER A 207 -7.26 -22.59 -31.25
CA SER A 207 -7.87 -21.26 -31.41
C SER A 207 -8.53 -20.82 -30.10
N MET A 208 -8.20 -19.62 -29.63
CA MET A 208 -8.90 -19.01 -28.49
C MET A 208 -10.14 -18.26 -28.98
N THR A 209 -11.30 -18.66 -28.47
CA THR A 209 -12.52 -17.85 -28.60
C THR A 209 -12.45 -16.64 -27.66
N ALA A 210 -13.04 -15.51 -28.06
CA ALA A 210 -13.12 -14.30 -27.23
C ALA A 210 -13.66 -14.58 -25.80
N SER A 211 -14.65 -15.48 -25.68
CA SER A 211 -15.19 -15.92 -24.39
C SER A 211 -14.11 -16.47 -23.44
N LYS A 212 -13.20 -17.31 -23.92
CA LYS A 212 -12.12 -17.86 -23.10
C LYS A 212 -11.12 -16.79 -22.68
N ILE A 213 -10.80 -15.85 -23.57
CA ILE A 213 -9.89 -14.74 -23.29
C ILE A 213 -10.43 -13.85 -22.17
N PHE A 214 -11.70 -13.43 -22.26
CA PHE A 214 -12.31 -12.58 -21.24
C PHE A 214 -12.46 -13.29 -19.89
N THR A 215 -12.81 -14.58 -19.89
CA THR A 215 -12.86 -15.38 -18.66
C THR A 215 -11.49 -15.54 -18.02
N ALA A 216 -10.46 -15.85 -18.80
CA ALA A 216 -9.09 -15.97 -18.30
C ALA A 216 -8.57 -14.64 -17.73
N LEU A 217 -8.79 -13.53 -18.44
CA LEU A 217 -8.43 -12.19 -17.98
C LEU A 217 -9.12 -11.84 -16.65
N ALA A 218 -10.40 -12.18 -16.50
CA ALA A 218 -11.13 -11.96 -15.26
C ALA A 218 -10.55 -12.80 -14.11
N LEU A 219 -10.23 -14.07 -14.35
CA LEU A 219 -9.62 -14.97 -13.36
C LEU A 219 -8.22 -14.50 -12.95
N PHE A 220 -7.39 -14.05 -13.90
CA PHE A 220 -6.07 -13.47 -13.58
C PHE A 220 -6.18 -12.18 -12.76
N ARG A 221 -7.16 -11.31 -13.05
CA ARG A 221 -7.42 -10.12 -12.21
C ARG A 221 -7.85 -10.50 -10.80
N MET A 222 -8.68 -11.54 -10.64
CA MET A 222 -9.04 -12.07 -9.32
C MET A 222 -7.84 -12.65 -8.56
N LEU A 223 -6.82 -13.16 -9.27
CA LEU A 223 -5.58 -13.65 -8.67
C LEU A 223 -4.64 -12.50 -8.28
N GLN A 224 -4.73 -11.33 -8.92
CA GLN A 224 -3.90 -10.16 -8.62
C GLN A 224 -4.33 -9.40 -7.36
N GLU A 225 -5.61 -9.36 -7.01
CA GLU A 225 -6.06 -8.68 -5.78
C GLU A 225 -5.41 -9.20 -4.49
N PRO A 226 -5.24 -10.52 -4.29
CA PRO A 226 -4.58 -11.06 -3.10
C PRO A 226 -3.04 -11.10 -3.16
N LEU A 227 -2.41 -10.73 -4.28
CA LEU A 227 -0.96 -10.82 -4.53
C LEU A 227 -0.27 -9.45 -4.44
#